data_AF-A0A5M9NTS7-F1
#
_entry.id   AF-A0A5M9NTS7-F1
#
_cell.length_a   1.000
_cell.length_b   1.000
_cell.length_c   1.000
_cell.angle_alpha   90.00
_cell.angle_beta   90.00
_cell.angle_gamma   90.00
#
_symmetry.space_group_name_H-M   'P 1'
#
loop_
_entity.id
_entity.type
_entity.pdbx_description
1 polymer ?
#
loop_
_entity_poly.entity_id
_entity_poly.type
_entity_poly.pdbx_seq_one_letter_code
_entity_poly.pdbx_strand_id
1 'polypeptide(L)'
;MYNINDLTTFMVKTITEESYPIIICGICDKNKRQESLDNLLELKKIKFNGLKDPFFIDYRLAEKVKTISTDYIKALGVSIVIGGVHQSTGGIIGSPKSNITSSDKDIELLDGGLVVVSIPGGPGFIVKSDEITAKKIYRESMLKDKSVINRVLSILSNIIKYDVNLGLIITDGCGPNSRGSAVTIENDRICMRIL
;
A
#
# COMPACT_ATOMS: atom_id res chain seq x y z
N MET A 1 -2.20 9.85 26.64
CA MET A 1 -2.76 10.46 25.41
C MET A 1 -1.68 10.42 24.34
N TYR A 2 -1.79 9.52 23.36
CA TYR A 2 -0.89 9.54 22.22
C TYR A 2 -1.19 10.77 21.38
N ASN A 3 -0.18 11.60 21.14
CA ASN A 3 -0.32 12.80 20.33
C ASN A 3 -0.43 12.34 18.86
N ILE A 4 -1.66 12.17 18.36
CA ILE A 4 -2.01 11.65 17.02
C ILE A 4 -1.55 12.60 15.87
N ASN A 5 -0.83 13.67 16.19
CA ASN A 5 -0.53 14.76 15.26
C ASN A 5 0.81 14.66 14.51
N ASP A 6 1.64 13.64 14.77
CA ASP A 6 2.93 13.47 14.07
C ASP A 6 2.99 12.09 13.40
N LEU A 7 2.32 11.94 12.26
CA LEU A 7 2.48 10.80 11.35
C LEU A 7 3.52 11.13 10.27
N THR A 8 4.24 10.11 9.81
CA THR A 8 5.22 10.21 8.71
C THR A 8 5.10 9.00 7.79
N THR A 9 5.63 9.12 6.58
CA THR A 9 5.73 8.02 5.63
C THR A 9 7.09 7.34 5.67
N PHE A 10 7.10 6.07 5.29
CA PHE A 10 8.32 5.33 5.01
C PHE A 10 8.14 4.44 3.78
N MET A 11 9.26 4.10 3.14
CA MET A 11 9.28 3.18 2.01
C MET A 11 10.60 2.44 1.97
N VAL A 12 10.56 1.15 1.64
CA VAL A 12 11.73 0.31 1.41
C VAL A 12 11.47 -0.62 0.24
N LYS A 13 12.49 -0.80 -0.62
CA LYS A 13 12.54 -1.82 -1.66
C LYS A 13 13.60 -2.84 -1.24
N THR A 14 13.27 -4.12 -1.29
CA THR A 14 14.19 -5.21 -0.98
C THR A 14 13.87 -6.43 -1.84
N ILE A 15 14.52 -7.55 -1.57
CA ILE A 15 14.33 -8.84 -2.23
C ILE A 15 14.15 -9.90 -1.15
N THR A 16 13.21 -10.83 -1.34
CA THR A 16 13.00 -11.96 -0.42
C THR A 16 14.14 -12.99 -0.51
N GLU A 17 14.22 -13.90 0.45
CA GLU A 17 15.15 -15.03 0.42
C GLU A 17 14.95 -15.93 -0.83
N GLU A 18 13.73 -15.98 -1.38
CA GLU A 18 13.40 -16.67 -2.62
C GLU A 18 13.65 -15.82 -3.89
N SER A 19 14.36 -14.70 -3.75
CA SER A 19 14.71 -13.79 -4.85
C SER A 19 13.51 -13.05 -5.48
N TYR A 20 12.40 -12.89 -4.76
CA TYR A 20 11.26 -12.09 -5.22
C TYR A 20 11.45 -10.62 -4.85
N PRO A 21 11.45 -9.69 -5.83
CA PRO A 21 11.44 -8.26 -5.54
C PRO A 21 10.19 -7.85 -4.76
N ILE A 22 10.36 -7.00 -3.75
CA ILE A 22 9.27 -6.50 -2.90
C ILE A 22 9.45 -5.00 -2.57
N ILE A 23 8.36 -4.24 -2.61
CA ILE A 23 8.30 -2.87 -2.11
C ILE A 23 7.31 -2.82 -0.96
N ILE A 24 7.69 -2.13 0.10
CA ILE A 24 6.89 -1.89 1.29
C ILE A 24 6.83 -0.38 1.49
N CYS A 25 5.64 0.16 1.71
CA CYS A 25 5.44 1.53 2.14
C CYS A 25 4.45 1.58 3.30
N GLY A 26 4.52 2.62 4.12
CA GLY A 26 3.59 2.75 5.24
C GLY A 26 3.55 4.13 5.86
N ILE A 27 2.58 4.29 6.76
CA ILE A 27 2.38 5.46 7.61
C ILE A 27 2.56 4.99 9.05
N CYS A 28 3.41 5.71 9.80
CA CYS A 28 3.72 5.41 11.19
C CYS A 28 3.84 6.68 12.03
N ASP A 29 3.95 6.49 13.34
CA ASP A 29 4.32 7.57 14.27
C ASP A 29 5.72 8.11 13.91
N LYS A 30 5.87 9.43 13.82
CA LYS A 30 7.07 10.10 13.27
C LYS A 30 8.37 9.71 13.96
N ASN A 31 8.34 9.55 15.28
CA ASN A 31 9.48 9.13 16.09
C ASN A 31 9.81 7.62 15.97
N LYS A 32 9.00 6.85 15.25
CA LYS A 32 9.13 5.40 15.05
C LYS A 32 9.43 5.01 13.60
N ARG A 33 9.79 5.98 12.75
CA ARG A 33 10.05 5.76 11.32
C ARG A 33 11.12 4.70 11.05
N GLN A 34 12.28 4.80 11.72
CA GLN A 34 13.37 3.85 11.52
C GLN A 34 13.01 2.45 12.06
N GLU A 35 12.42 2.38 13.26
CA GLU A 35 11.96 1.12 13.85
C GLU A 35 10.90 0.42 12.99
N SER A 36 10.03 1.20 12.32
CA SER A 36 9.04 0.67 11.37
C SER A 36 9.70 0.04 10.15
N LEU A 37 10.73 0.70 9.60
CA LEU A 37 11.51 0.18 8.48
C LEU A 37 12.25 -1.11 8.87
N ASP A 38 12.93 -1.11 10.02
CA ASP A 38 13.72 -2.24 10.48
C ASP A 38 12.84 -3.48 10.74
N ASN A 39 11.66 -3.30 11.34
CA ASN A 39 10.72 -4.40 11.55
C ASN A 39 10.16 -4.95 10.23
N LEU A 40 9.81 -4.07 9.29
CA LEU A 40 9.24 -4.52 8.01
C LEU A 40 10.27 -5.14 7.08
N LEU A 41 11.57 -4.92 7.30
CA LEU A 41 12.63 -5.66 6.60
C LEU A 41 12.61 -7.17 6.92
N GLU A 42 11.98 -7.60 8.00
CA GLU A 42 11.74 -9.02 8.29
C GLU A 42 10.83 -9.70 7.26
N LEU A 43 10.10 -8.91 6.45
CA LEU A 43 9.32 -9.42 5.33
C LEU A 43 10.19 -10.10 4.27
N LYS A 44 11.51 -9.83 4.22
CA LYS A 44 12.45 -10.55 3.34
C LYS A 44 12.46 -12.07 3.60
N LYS A 45 12.11 -12.50 4.82
CA LYS A 45 12.08 -13.92 5.24
C LYS A 45 10.78 -14.63 4.88
N ILE A 46 9.82 -13.94 4.24
CA ILE A 46 8.59 -14.57 3.75
C ILE A 46 8.93 -15.63 2.70
N LYS A 47 8.21 -16.75 2.72
CA LYS A 47 8.36 -17.84 1.75
C LYS A 47 7.04 -18.17 1.10
N PHE A 48 7.04 -18.24 -0.22
CA PHE A 48 5.93 -18.63 -1.05
C PHE A 48 5.98 -20.11 -1.43
N ASN A 49 7.17 -20.74 -1.43
CA ASN A 49 7.34 -22.17 -1.72
C ASN A 49 6.68 -22.59 -3.05
N GLY A 50 6.83 -21.76 -4.09
CA GLY A 50 6.24 -22.01 -5.41
C GLY A 50 4.72 -21.76 -5.50
N LEU A 51 4.09 -21.18 -4.48
CA LEU A 51 2.69 -20.75 -4.52
C LEU A 51 2.47 -19.74 -5.66
N LYS A 52 1.46 -20.02 -6.49
CA LYS A 52 1.06 -19.18 -7.64
C LYS A 52 -0.42 -18.79 -7.61
N ASP A 53 -1.14 -19.21 -6.58
CA ASP A 53 -2.53 -18.84 -6.41
C ASP A 53 -2.62 -17.36 -5.98
N PRO A 54 -3.32 -16.50 -6.74
CA PRO A 54 -3.42 -15.07 -6.46
C PRO A 54 -3.90 -14.74 -5.05
N PHE A 55 -4.98 -15.39 -4.61
CA PHE A 55 -5.58 -15.13 -3.30
C PHE A 55 -4.59 -15.47 -2.18
N PHE A 56 -3.94 -16.63 -2.25
CA PHE A 56 -3.00 -17.03 -1.22
C PHE A 56 -1.72 -16.19 -1.21
N ILE A 57 -1.33 -15.58 -2.33
CA ILE A 57 -0.19 -14.65 -2.37
C ILE A 57 -0.50 -13.44 -1.50
N ASP A 58 -1.64 -12.78 -1.75
CA ASP A 58 -2.05 -11.59 -1.00
C ASP A 58 -2.33 -11.92 0.47
N TYR A 59 -3.01 -13.04 0.74
CA TYR A 59 -3.28 -13.51 2.09
C TYR A 59 -1.99 -13.73 2.89
N ARG A 60 -0.98 -14.41 2.30
CA ARG A 60 0.29 -14.69 2.97
C ARG A 60 1.10 -13.41 3.21
N LEU A 61 1.05 -12.44 2.30
CA LEU A 61 1.62 -11.11 2.52
C LEU A 61 0.96 -10.44 3.72
N ALA A 62 -0.38 -10.39 3.75
CA ALA A 62 -1.14 -9.72 4.78
C ALA A 62 -0.92 -10.38 6.16
N GLU A 63 -0.91 -11.72 6.21
CA GLU A 63 -0.61 -12.49 7.42
C GLU A 63 0.79 -12.17 7.93
N LYS A 64 1.82 -12.25 7.07
CA LYS A 64 3.19 -11.98 7.49
C LYS A 64 3.35 -10.55 7.98
N VAL A 65 2.78 -9.58 7.26
CA VAL A 65 2.81 -8.17 7.66
C VAL A 65 2.12 -7.96 9.01
N LYS A 66 0.97 -8.58 9.25
CA LYS A 66 0.25 -8.51 10.53
C LYS A 66 1.10 -9.02 11.69
N THR A 67 1.90 -10.08 11.48
CA THR A 67 2.78 -10.64 12.54
C THR A 67 3.98 -9.77 12.88
N ILE A 68 4.53 -9.00 11.92
CA ILE A 68 5.74 -8.19 12.12
C ILE A 68 5.44 -6.73 12.42
N SER A 69 4.20 -6.30 12.17
CA SER A 69 3.76 -4.92 12.37
C SER A 69 3.49 -4.64 13.84
N THR A 70 3.86 -3.45 14.27
CA THR A 70 3.71 -2.96 15.63
C THR A 70 2.66 -1.86 15.71
N ASP A 71 2.31 -1.45 16.93
CA ASP A 71 1.22 -0.50 17.14
C ASP A 71 1.44 0.91 16.58
N TYR A 72 2.69 1.28 16.33
CA TYR A 72 3.05 2.57 15.75
C TYR A 72 2.94 2.59 14.22
N ILE A 73 2.77 1.44 13.56
CA ILE A 73 2.44 1.36 12.13
C ILE A 73 0.92 1.45 12.00
N LYS A 74 0.43 2.55 11.43
CA LYS A 74 -1.01 2.82 11.32
C LYS A 74 -1.60 2.25 10.04
N ALA A 75 -0.80 2.27 8.97
CA ALA A 75 -1.21 1.78 7.67
C ALA A 75 -0.02 1.40 6.81
N LEU A 76 -0.24 0.53 5.84
CA LEU A 76 0.81 0.04 4.94
C LEU A 76 0.25 -0.36 3.57
N GLY A 77 1.18 -0.44 2.61
CA GLY A 77 0.99 -1.10 1.34
C GLY A 77 2.22 -1.94 1.02
N VAL A 78 2.02 -3.12 0.42
CA VAL A 78 3.10 -3.99 -0.03
C VAL A 78 2.80 -4.44 -1.45
N SER A 79 3.84 -4.49 -2.27
CA SER A 79 3.80 -5.06 -3.61
C SER A 79 4.95 -6.05 -3.76
N ILE A 80 4.69 -7.24 -4.32
CA ILE A 80 5.68 -8.28 -4.58
C ILE A 80 5.58 -8.78 -6.02
N VAL A 81 6.71 -9.16 -6.61
CA VAL A 81 6.76 -9.80 -7.93
C VAL A 81 7.12 -11.27 -7.79
N ILE A 82 6.16 -12.14 -8.11
CA ILE A 82 6.34 -13.60 -8.19
C ILE A 82 6.10 -14.04 -9.64
N GLY A 83 7.08 -14.76 -10.21
CA GLY A 83 7.02 -15.21 -11.60
C GLY A 83 5.97 -16.29 -11.86
N GLY A 84 5.29 -16.20 -13.01
CA GLY A 84 4.36 -17.22 -13.48
C GLY A 84 2.96 -17.18 -12.84
N VAL A 85 2.56 -16.03 -12.30
CA VAL A 85 1.19 -15.78 -11.81
C VAL A 85 0.34 -15.23 -12.96
N HIS A 86 -0.87 -15.78 -13.14
CA HIS A 86 -1.71 -15.52 -14.32
C HIS A 86 -2.73 -14.38 -14.16
N GLN A 87 -2.91 -13.86 -12.94
CA GLN A 87 -3.86 -12.79 -12.63
C GLN A 87 -3.17 -11.64 -11.89
N SER A 88 -3.74 -10.44 -11.93
CA SER A 88 -3.25 -9.29 -11.16
C SER A 88 -3.38 -9.56 -9.66
N THR A 89 -2.27 -9.49 -8.92
CA THR A 89 -2.17 -9.78 -7.47
C THR A 89 -0.77 -9.41 -6.96
N GLY A 90 -0.40 -9.84 -5.76
CA GLY A 90 0.88 -9.52 -5.14
C GLY A 90 0.87 -8.08 -4.65
N GLY A 91 -0.27 -7.61 -4.17
CA GLY A 91 -0.53 -6.25 -3.74
C GLY A 91 -1.49 -6.26 -2.55
N ILE A 92 -1.08 -5.66 -1.43
CA ILE A 92 -1.95 -5.46 -0.26
C ILE A 92 -1.90 -4.01 0.20
N ILE A 93 -2.99 -3.55 0.80
CA ILE A 93 -3.10 -2.21 1.39
C ILE A 93 -4.06 -2.23 2.57
N GLY A 94 -3.76 -1.45 3.62
CA GLY A 94 -4.67 -1.26 4.74
C GLY A 94 -3.96 -1.10 6.08
N SER A 95 -4.69 -1.36 7.16
CA SER A 95 -4.13 -1.39 8.52
C SER A 95 -3.66 -2.81 8.87
N PRO A 96 -2.44 -2.99 9.43
CA PRO A 96 -2.01 -4.29 9.94
C PRO A 96 -2.85 -4.78 11.13
N LYS A 97 -3.60 -3.89 11.79
CA LYS A 97 -4.43 -4.21 12.95
C LYS A 97 -5.80 -4.77 12.56
N SER A 98 -6.22 -4.55 11.32
CA SER A 98 -7.51 -5.01 10.81
C SER A 98 -7.53 -6.51 10.55
N ASN A 99 -8.73 -7.05 10.33
CA ASN A 99 -8.89 -8.40 9.79
C ASN A 99 -8.45 -8.42 8.33
N ILE A 100 -7.92 -9.57 7.89
CA ILE A 100 -7.51 -9.76 6.49
C ILE A 100 -8.77 -10.04 5.68
N THR A 101 -9.06 -9.19 4.70
CA THR A 101 -10.20 -9.29 3.80
C THR A 101 -9.75 -9.01 2.36
N SER A 102 -10.45 -9.62 1.41
CA SER A 102 -10.29 -9.25 -0.01
C SER A 102 -10.92 -7.88 -0.26
N SER A 103 -10.40 -7.16 -1.25
CA SER A 103 -10.96 -5.86 -1.67
C SER A 103 -12.24 -6.07 -2.50
N ASP A 104 -13.39 -5.57 -2.03
CA ASP A 104 -14.65 -5.57 -2.78
C ASP A 104 -15.07 -4.15 -3.27
N LYS A 105 -14.09 -3.26 -3.44
CA LYS A 105 -14.22 -1.79 -3.65
C LYS A 105 -14.67 -1.06 -2.39
N ASP A 106 -13.82 -1.14 -1.39
CA ASP A 106 -14.14 -0.63 -0.06
C ASP A 106 -13.41 0.69 0.22
N ILE A 107 -14.16 1.62 0.79
CA ILE A 107 -13.62 2.82 1.41
C ILE A 107 -13.76 2.60 2.91
N GLU A 108 -12.63 2.53 3.59
CA GLU A 108 -12.56 2.21 5.01
C GLU A 108 -11.91 3.34 5.78
N LEU A 109 -12.50 3.68 6.94
CA LEU A 109 -11.90 4.61 7.88
C LEU A 109 -10.95 3.86 8.81
N LEU A 110 -9.73 4.37 8.93
CA LEU A 110 -8.73 3.90 9.86
C LEU A 110 -8.49 4.93 10.96
N ASP A 111 -7.85 4.48 12.04
CA ASP A 111 -7.39 5.36 13.11
C ASP A 111 -6.45 6.46 12.59
N GLY A 112 -6.46 7.61 13.28
CA GLY A 112 -5.57 8.74 12.96
C GLY A 112 -6.03 9.60 11.77
N GLY A 113 -7.30 9.48 11.37
CA GLY A 113 -7.88 10.24 10.26
C GLY A 113 -7.39 9.76 8.90
N LEU A 114 -7.07 8.48 8.79
CA LEU A 114 -6.64 7.83 7.56
C LEU A 114 -7.83 7.17 6.87
N VAL A 115 -7.87 7.23 5.55
CA VAL A 115 -8.90 6.57 4.73
C VAL A 115 -8.20 5.67 3.72
N VAL A 116 -8.59 4.40 3.70
CA VAL A 116 -8.15 3.41 2.70
C VAL A 116 -9.17 3.37 1.58
N VAL A 117 -8.68 3.32 0.36
CA VAL A 117 -9.48 3.00 -0.83
C VAL A 117 -8.83 1.82 -1.54
N SER A 118 -9.51 0.69 -1.52
CA SER A 118 -9.10 -0.54 -2.20
C SER A 118 -9.86 -0.68 -3.53
N ILE A 119 -9.15 -1.05 -4.60
CA ILE A 119 -9.71 -1.14 -5.95
C ILE A 119 -9.34 -2.51 -6.53
N PRO A 120 -10.31 -3.39 -6.83
CA PRO A 120 -10.02 -4.69 -7.45
C PRO A 120 -9.27 -4.54 -8.77
N GLY A 121 -8.11 -5.18 -8.87
CA GLY A 121 -7.24 -5.16 -10.06
C GLY A 121 -6.67 -3.76 -10.39
N GLY A 122 -6.66 -2.84 -9.42
CA GLY A 122 -6.20 -1.47 -9.60
C GLY A 122 -5.32 -0.99 -8.44
N PRO A 123 -4.74 0.21 -8.55
CA PRO A 123 -4.00 0.80 -7.44
C PRO A 123 -4.90 1.03 -6.24
N GLY A 124 -4.47 0.57 -5.06
CA GLY A 124 -5.03 1.00 -3.79
C GLY A 124 -4.33 2.27 -3.31
N PHE A 125 -5.01 3.09 -2.50
CA PHE A 125 -4.38 4.24 -1.84
C PHE A 125 -4.87 4.46 -0.41
N ILE A 126 -4.04 5.10 0.39
CA ILE A 126 -4.37 5.56 1.75
C ILE A 126 -4.07 7.04 1.83
N VAL A 127 -4.95 7.83 2.42
CA VAL A 127 -4.78 9.28 2.58
C VAL A 127 -5.19 9.74 3.97
N LYS A 128 -4.50 10.75 4.51
CA LYS A 128 -4.96 11.46 5.70
C LYS A 128 -5.95 12.55 5.28
N SER A 129 -7.23 12.20 5.24
CA SER A 129 -8.32 13.10 4.86
C SER A 129 -9.62 12.65 5.51
N ASP A 130 -10.68 13.41 5.32
CA ASP A 130 -12.03 12.89 5.52
C ASP A 130 -12.44 11.94 4.39
N GLU A 131 -13.51 11.17 4.62
CA GLU A 131 -14.05 10.19 3.67
C GLU A 131 -14.57 10.84 2.38
N ILE A 132 -15.12 12.05 2.45
CA ILE A 132 -15.70 12.77 1.31
C ILE A 132 -14.57 13.13 0.33
N THR A 133 -13.44 13.61 0.85
CA THR A 133 -12.24 13.94 0.08
C THR A 133 -11.65 12.69 -0.58
N ALA A 134 -11.49 11.58 0.17
CA ALA A 134 -11.03 10.31 -0.39
C ALA A 134 -11.97 9.79 -1.49
N LYS A 135 -13.29 9.89 -1.30
CA LYS A 135 -14.31 9.56 -2.32
C LYS A 135 -14.17 10.41 -3.58
N LYS A 136 -13.89 11.71 -3.45
CA LYS A 136 -13.64 12.59 -4.61
C LYS A 136 -12.39 12.18 -5.37
N ILE A 137 -11.28 11.93 -4.66
CA ILE A 137 -10.03 11.42 -5.25
C ILE A 137 -10.29 10.14 -6.04
N TYR A 138 -11.00 9.17 -5.44
CA TYR A 138 -11.36 7.93 -6.11
C TYR A 138 -12.20 8.17 -7.37
N ARG A 139 -13.35 8.83 -7.24
CA ARG A 139 -14.29 9.04 -8.35
C ARG A 139 -13.62 9.73 -9.54
N GLU A 140 -12.88 10.81 -9.29
CA GLU A 140 -12.21 11.57 -10.36
C GLU A 140 -11.04 10.80 -10.99
N SER A 141 -10.36 9.95 -10.22
CA SER A 141 -9.27 9.13 -10.74
C SER A 141 -9.76 8.01 -11.64
N MET A 142 -11.00 7.55 -11.45
CA MET A 142 -11.62 6.45 -12.18
C MET A 142 -12.49 6.89 -13.37
N LEU A 143 -12.63 8.19 -13.65
CA LEU A 143 -13.49 8.71 -14.72
C LEU A 143 -13.14 8.25 -16.15
N LYS A 144 -11.95 7.69 -16.37
CA LYS A 144 -11.53 7.20 -17.70
C LYS A 144 -10.94 5.81 -17.58
N ASP A 145 -11.17 4.99 -18.60
CA ASP A 145 -10.41 3.77 -18.72
C ASP A 145 -8.95 4.10 -19.00
N LYS A 146 -8.09 3.71 -18.07
CA LYS A 146 -6.70 4.13 -17.96
C LYS A 146 -5.88 2.91 -17.59
N SER A 147 -4.69 2.79 -18.18
CA SER A 147 -3.66 1.88 -17.72
C SER A 147 -3.35 2.11 -16.22
N VAL A 148 -2.81 1.09 -15.54
CA VAL A 148 -2.48 1.15 -14.12
C VAL A 148 -1.63 2.38 -13.77
N ILE A 149 -0.59 2.66 -14.57
CA ILE A 149 0.29 3.82 -14.35
C ILE A 149 -0.49 5.14 -14.46
N ASN A 150 -1.40 5.25 -15.44
CA ASN A 150 -2.22 6.45 -15.62
C ASN A 150 -3.24 6.61 -14.48
N ARG A 151 -3.70 5.51 -13.87
CA ARG A 151 -4.53 5.55 -12.65
C ARG A 151 -3.72 6.03 -11.46
N VAL A 152 -2.49 5.53 -11.25
CA VAL A 152 -1.58 5.99 -10.18
C VAL A 152 -1.32 7.50 -10.31
N LEU A 153 -0.97 7.97 -11.51
CA LEU A 153 -0.75 9.40 -11.76
C LEU A 153 -2.01 10.24 -11.54
N SER A 154 -3.18 9.71 -11.89
CA SER A 154 -4.46 10.38 -11.64
C SER A 154 -4.76 10.49 -10.15
N ILE A 155 -4.51 9.43 -9.38
CA ILE A 155 -4.67 9.43 -7.92
C ILE A 155 -3.73 10.45 -7.31
N LEU A 156 -2.44 10.42 -7.68
CA LEU A 156 -1.44 11.37 -7.18
C LEU A 156 -1.83 12.83 -7.50
N SER A 157 -2.23 13.11 -8.74
CA SER A 157 -2.67 14.44 -9.15
C SER A 157 -3.87 14.91 -8.34
N ASN A 158 -4.81 14.01 -8.02
CA ASN A 158 -5.99 14.35 -7.23
C ASN A 158 -5.64 14.52 -5.74
N ILE A 159 -4.73 13.74 -5.18
CA ILE A 159 -4.20 13.95 -3.82
C ILE A 159 -3.62 15.37 -3.69
N ILE A 160 -2.82 15.80 -4.68
CA ILE A 160 -2.26 17.16 -4.72
C ILE A 160 -3.36 18.21 -4.89
N LYS A 161 -4.28 18.00 -5.84
CA LYS A 161 -5.41 18.92 -6.11
C LYS A 161 -6.27 19.18 -4.87
N TYR A 162 -6.43 18.18 -4.01
CA TYR A 162 -7.22 18.25 -2.78
C TYR A 162 -6.40 18.59 -1.53
N ASP A 163 -5.16 19.05 -1.69
CA ASP A 163 -4.26 19.49 -0.60
C ASP A 163 -4.07 18.42 0.49
N VAL A 164 -4.00 17.15 0.07
CA VAL A 164 -3.75 16.01 0.97
C VAL A 164 -2.24 15.82 1.13
N ASN A 165 -1.76 16.16 2.33
CA ASN A 165 -0.34 16.20 2.66
C ASN A 165 0.23 14.87 3.19
N LEU A 166 -0.56 13.80 3.30
CA LEU A 166 -0.06 12.50 3.74
C LEU A 166 -0.80 11.38 3.03
N GLY A 167 -0.08 10.49 2.36
CA GLY A 167 -0.70 9.35 1.70
C GLY A 167 0.26 8.33 1.12
N LEU A 168 -0.33 7.21 0.69
CA LEU A 168 0.33 6.08 0.05
C LEU A 168 -0.47 5.67 -1.20
N ILE A 169 0.21 5.18 -2.23
CA ILE A 169 -0.41 4.47 -3.36
C ILE A 169 0.36 3.18 -3.57
N ILE A 170 -0.31 2.06 -3.78
CA ILE A 170 0.31 0.75 -4.05
C ILE A 170 -0.37 0.08 -5.24
N THR A 171 0.39 -0.68 -6.02
CA THR A 171 -0.13 -1.53 -7.10
C THR A 171 0.29 -2.98 -6.91
N ASP A 172 -0.49 -3.87 -7.50
CA ASP A 172 -0.15 -5.28 -7.70
C ASP A 172 1.19 -5.45 -8.46
N GLY A 173 2.01 -6.39 -8.00
CA GLY A 173 3.28 -6.72 -8.62
C GLY A 173 3.26 -7.98 -9.49
N CYS A 174 2.26 -8.84 -9.33
CA CYS A 174 2.11 -10.09 -10.07
C CYS A 174 1.02 -9.97 -11.15
N GLY A 175 1.14 -10.77 -12.21
CA GLY A 175 0.13 -10.88 -13.27
C GLY A 175 0.49 -10.18 -14.58
N PRO A 176 -0.28 -10.43 -15.65
CA PRO A 176 -0.06 -9.80 -16.96
C PRO A 176 -0.17 -8.28 -16.88
N ASN A 177 0.84 -7.57 -17.39
CA ASN A 177 0.92 -6.10 -17.39
C ASN A 177 0.95 -5.43 -16.00
N SER A 178 1.08 -6.22 -14.92
CA SER A 178 1.28 -5.69 -13.58
C SER A 178 2.71 -5.18 -13.43
N ARG A 179 2.84 -4.04 -12.75
CA ARG A 179 4.13 -3.47 -12.35
C ARG A 179 3.97 -3.03 -10.91
N GLY A 180 4.64 -3.73 -10.01
CA GLY A 180 4.61 -3.42 -8.60
C GLY A 180 5.19 -2.03 -8.38
N SER A 181 4.44 -1.15 -7.74
CA SER A 181 4.87 0.22 -7.51
C SER A 181 4.30 0.74 -6.21
N ALA A 182 5.05 1.62 -5.57
CA ALA A 182 4.61 2.34 -4.38
C ALA A 182 4.92 3.82 -4.54
N VAL A 183 4.02 4.66 -4.03
CA VAL A 183 4.19 6.10 -3.90
C VAL A 183 3.92 6.49 -2.45
N THR A 184 4.78 7.30 -1.86
CA THR A 184 4.51 7.98 -0.59
C THR A 184 4.41 9.48 -0.83
N ILE A 185 3.45 10.12 -0.20
CA ILE A 185 3.24 11.56 -0.18
C ILE A 185 3.37 12.04 1.26
N GLU A 186 4.23 13.02 1.50
CA GLU A 186 4.43 13.65 2.81
C GLU A 186 4.76 15.14 2.64
N ASN A 187 3.78 15.99 2.89
CA ASN A 187 3.78 17.40 2.53
C ASN A 187 4.17 17.55 1.03
N ASP A 188 5.12 18.41 0.70
CA ASP A 188 5.61 18.62 -0.65
C ASP A 188 6.55 17.52 -1.17
N ARG A 189 6.73 16.42 -0.43
CA ARG A 189 7.65 15.33 -0.81
C ARG A 189 6.89 14.14 -1.37
N ILE A 190 7.23 13.78 -2.61
CA ILE A 190 6.72 12.59 -3.28
C ILE A 190 7.90 11.64 -3.53
N CYS A 191 7.78 10.39 -3.09
CA CYS A 191 8.75 9.35 -3.39
C CYS A 191 8.04 8.19 -4.09
N MET A 192 8.58 7.75 -5.23
CA MET A 192 8.07 6.62 -6.00
C MET A 192 9.15 5.54 -6.15
N ARG A 193 8.73 4.28 -6.09
CA ARG A 193 9.54 3.09 -6.41
C ARG A 193 8.73 2.14 -7.27
N ILE A 194 9.41 1.41 -8.14
CA ILE A 194 8.84 0.42 -9.07
C ILE A 194 9.67 -0.87 -8.95
N LEU A 195 9.02 -2.03 -9.05
CA LEU A 195 9.63 -3.36 -9.07
C LEU A 195 10.10 -3.75 -10.46
#